data_AF-A0A832D796-F1
#
_entry.id   AF-A0A832D796-F1
#
_cell.length_a   1.000
_cell.length_b   1.000
_cell.length_c   1.000
_cell.angle_alpha   90.00
_cell.angle_beta   90.00
_cell.angle_gamma   90.00
#
_symmetry.space_group_name_H-M   'P 1'
#
loop_
_entity.id
_entity.type
_entity.pdbx_description
1 polymer ?
#
loop_
_entity_poly.entity_id
_entity_poly.type
_entity_poly.pdbx_seq_one_letter_code
_entity_poly.pdbx_strand_id
1 'polypeptide(L)'
;MKTLDQIEPRIGISAAPYVITNSGSYYLTTNLYVSLGNAIVISTNDVSLNLNGYTISSDESPPTGYGIMINSGLRNITIENGVIKGFVTNDGHGNFDGVGFRMGIGRIYPVYNVYVKNVTVVGCAASGIYLGENEPTVIENCVVESVGAYGLAAGIVKNSLAYDCKYGAVLGGDDLQLLGFFI
;
A
#
# COMPACT_ATOMS: atom_id res chain seq x y z
N MET A 1 -22.05 27.56 -14.41
CA MET A 1 -20.73 27.21 -13.87
C MET A 1 -20.81 25.77 -13.38
N LYS A 2 -19.90 24.89 -13.80
CA LYS A 2 -19.83 23.51 -13.30
C LYS A 2 -18.97 23.49 -12.02
N THR A 3 -19.32 22.70 -11.02
CA THR A 3 -18.44 22.45 -9.86
C THR A 3 -17.26 21.56 -10.27
N LEU A 4 -16.18 21.54 -9.48
CA LEU A 4 -15.04 20.61 -9.70
C LEU A 4 -15.52 19.16 -9.80
N ASP A 5 -16.49 18.78 -8.95
CA ASP A 5 -17.12 17.45 -8.95
C ASP A 5 -17.93 17.16 -10.22
N GLN A 6 -18.33 18.19 -10.97
CA GLN A 6 -19.03 18.05 -12.26
C GLN A 6 -18.08 18.01 -13.47
N ILE A 7 -16.79 18.29 -13.28
CA ILE A 7 -15.76 18.26 -14.34
C ILE A 7 -14.93 16.98 -14.21
N GLU A 8 -14.64 16.53 -12.97
CA GLU A 8 -14.04 15.22 -12.68
C GLU A 8 -14.73 14.57 -11.47
N PRO A 9 -15.79 13.78 -11.67
CA PRO A 9 -16.48 13.12 -10.57
C PRO A 9 -15.54 12.13 -9.90
N ARG A 10 -15.09 12.46 -8.69
CA ARG A 10 -14.32 11.55 -7.83
C ARG A 10 -15.19 11.07 -6.69
N ILE A 11 -15.01 9.82 -6.29
CA ILE A 11 -15.80 9.19 -5.23
C ILE A 11 -15.02 9.34 -3.91
N GLY A 12 -15.56 10.12 -2.99
CA GLY A 12 -15.00 10.28 -1.65
C GLY A 12 -15.21 9.02 -0.80
N ILE A 13 -14.16 8.59 -0.09
CA ILE A 13 -14.20 7.50 0.90
C ILE A 13 -13.94 8.12 2.27
N SER A 14 -14.90 7.96 3.18
CA SER A 14 -14.86 8.53 4.54
C SER A 14 -14.86 7.49 5.66
N ALA A 15 -14.96 6.19 5.32
CA ALA A 15 -14.96 5.10 6.29
C ALA A 15 -14.32 3.83 5.70
N ALA A 16 -13.75 3.02 6.58
CA ALA A 16 -13.32 1.65 6.29
C ALA A 16 -14.16 0.66 7.13
N PRO A 17 -14.38 -0.59 6.67
CA PRO A 17 -13.91 -1.14 5.41
C PRO A 17 -14.64 -0.57 4.19
N TYR A 18 -13.95 -0.46 3.05
CA TYR A 18 -14.53 -0.01 1.78
C TYR A 18 -14.12 -0.91 0.61
N VAL A 19 -15.06 -1.25 -0.27
CA VAL A 19 -14.78 -2.07 -1.45
C VAL A 19 -15.06 -1.26 -2.72
N ILE A 20 -14.01 -1.04 -3.51
CA ILE A 20 -14.08 -0.40 -4.82
C ILE A 20 -14.52 -1.46 -5.84
N THR A 21 -15.78 -1.39 -6.27
CA THR A 21 -16.38 -2.32 -7.24
C THR A 21 -16.58 -1.73 -8.63
N ASN A 22 -16.54 -0.40 -8.77
CA ASN A 22 -16.64 0.30 -10.05
C ASN A 22 -15.32 1.00 -10.41
N SER A 23 -14.93 0.97 -11.68
CA SER A 23 -13.80 1.74 -12.20
C SER A 23 -14.00 3.23 -11.95
N GLY A 24 -12.91 3.97 -11.81
CA GLY A 24 -12.96 5.42 -11.61
C GLY A 24 -11.94 5.96 -10.61
N SER A 25 -12.11 7.23 -10.28
CA SER A 25 -11.24 7.96 -9.36
C SER A 25 -11.87 8.05 -7.96
N TYR A 26 -11.10 7.66 -6.96
CA TYR A 26 -11.47 7.64 -5.55
C TYR A 26 -10.49 8.49 -4.75
N TYR A 27 -10.95 9.07 -3.65
CA TYR A 27 -10.07 9.78 -2.74
C TYR A 27 -10.53 9.70 -1.30
N LEU A 28 -9.60 9.76 -0.35
CA LEU A 28 -9.95 9.86 1.05
C LEU A 28 -10.37 11.28 1.41
N THR A 29 -11.42 11.38 2.23
CA THR A 29 -11.90 12.65 2.80
C THR A 29 -11.55 12.82 4.27
N THR A 30 -11.05 11.76 4.91
CA THR A 30 -10.62 11.73 6.32
C THR A 30 -9.65 10.56 6.53
N ASN A 31 -8.99 10.54 7.69
CA ASN A 31 -8.29 9.35 8.16
C ASN A 31 -9.29 8.19 8.29
N LEU A 32 -8.86 6.99 7.89
CA LEU A 32 -9.62 5.77 8.03
C LEU A 32 -9.05 4.91 9.16
N TYR A 33 -9.93 4.23 9.85
CA TYR A 33 -9.60 3.23 10.86
C TYR A 33 -10.43 1.98 10.58
N VAL A 34 -9.81 0.80 10.69
CA VAL A 34 -10.48 -0.49 10.62
C VAL A 34 -10.01 -1.35 11.79
N SER A 35 -10.96 -1.95 12.52
CA SER A 35 -10.65 -2.76 13.71
C SER A 35 -10.36 -4.24 13.37
N LEU A 36 -10.71 -4.70 12.17
CA LEU A 36 -10.56 -6.09 11.72
C LEU A 36 -10.52 -6.17 10.19
N GLY A 37 -9.59 -6.95 9.64
CA GLY A 37 -9.53 -7.22 8.21
C GLY A 37 -9.05 -6.04 7.35
N ASN A 38 -9.44 -6.05 6.07
CA ASN A 38 -8.92 -5.11 5.08
C ASN A 38 -9.60 -3.74 5.18
N ALA A 39 -8.82 -2.65 5.13
CA ALA A 39 -9.41 -1.32 5.16
C ALA A 39 -10.01 -0.92 3.79
N ILE A 40 -9.26 -1.10 2.70
CA ILE A 40 -9.76 -0.91 1.34
C ILE A 40 -9.49 -2.15 0.49
N VAL A 41 -10.49 -2.61 -0.25
CA VAL A 41 -10.34 -3.67 -1.24
C VAL A 41 -10.65 -3.11 -2.63
N ILE A 42 -9.70 -3.21 -3.55
CA ILE A 42 -9.89 -2.89 -4.97
C ILE A 42 -10.29 -4.18 -5.69
N SER A 43 -11.52 -4.20 -6.23
CA SER A 43 -12.14 -5.37 -6.88
C SER A 43 -12.45 -5.15 -8.36
N THR A 44 -11.89 -4.11 -8.98
CA THR A 44 -12.13 -3.75 -10.38
C THR A 44 -10.89 -3.08 -10.99
N ASN A 45 -10.87 -2.97 -12.31
CA ASN A 45 -9.79 -2.34 -13.07
C ASN A 45 -9.97 -0.82 -13.15
N ASP A 46 -8.94 -0.13 -13.65
CA ASP A 46 -9.02 1.29 -14.01
C ASP A 46 -9.40 2.16 -12.81
N VAL A 47 -8.62 2.01 -11.74
CA VAL A 47 -8.84 2.68 -10.44
C VAL A 47 -7.70 3.63 -10.15
N SER A 48 -8.02 4.88 -9.83
CA SER A 48 -7.09 5.82 -9.22
C SER A 48 -7.55 6.09 -7.79
N LEU A 49 -6.75 5.70 -6.80
CA LEU A 49 -7.03 5.91 -5.38
C LEU A 49 -6.00 6.90 -4.81
N ASN A 50 -6.47 8.10 -4.50
CA ASN A 50 -5.65 9.13 -3.87
C ASN A 50 -5.97 9.24 -2.37
N LEU A 51 -5.00 8.92 -1.52
CA LEU A 51 -5.16 8.95 -0.07
C LEU A 51 -5.20 10.39 0.48
N ASN A 52 -4.90 11.39 -0.35
CA ASN A 52 -5.07 12.82 -0.09
C ASN A 52 -4.39 13.31 1.20
N GLY A 53 -3.25 12.72 1.53
CA GLY A 53 -2.47 12.98 2.74
C GLY A 53 -2.99 12.29 4.01
N TYR A 54 -4.11 11.57 3.94
CA TYR A 54 -4.71 10.91 5.10
C TYR A 54 -4.04 9.57 5.42
N THR A 55 -4.26 9.14 6.67
CA THR A 55 -3.79 7.87 7.21
C THR A 55 -4.90 6.82 7.18
N ILE A 56 -4.56 5.60 6.75
CA ILE A 56 -5.34 4.39 7.01
C ILE A 56 -4.65 3.64 8.14
N SER A 57 -5.38 3.32 9.21
CA SER A 57 -4.82 2.66 10.40
C SER A 57 -5.64 1.48 10.87
N SER A 58 -5.00 0.59 11.63
CA SER A 58 -5.61 -0.55 12.29
C SER A 58 -4.83 -0.87 13.56
N ASP A 59 -5.51 -1.40 14.58
CA ASP A 59 -4.96 -2.00 15.79
C ASP A 59 -5.40 -3.47 15.96
N GLU A 60 -5.77 -4.13 14.85
CA GLU A 60 -6.17 -5.54 14.82
C GLU A 60 -5.08 -6.43 15.47
N SER A 61 -5.50 -7.32 16.36
CA SER A 61 -4.64 -8.30 17.03
C SER A 61 -5.28 -9.70 17.02
N PRO A 62 -4.63 -10.72 16.42
CA PRO A 62 -3.42 -10.63 15.61
C PRO A 62 -3.68 -9.93 14.25
N PRO A 63 -2.68 -9.25 13.65
CA PRO A 63 -2.83 -8.63 12.33
C PRO A 63 -3.14 -9.65 11.23
N THR A 64 -4.30 -9.52 10.56
CA THR A 64 -4.69 -10.40 9.45
C THR A 64 -4.93 -9.65 8.15
N GLY A 65 -5.39 -8.40 8.26
CA GLY A 65 -5.83 -7.59 7.13
C GLY A 65 -4.74 -6.81 6.40
N TYR A 66 -5.16 -6.18 5.31
CA TYR A 66 -4.38 -5.26 4.51
C TYR A 66 -4.85 -3.82 4.74
N GLY A 67 -3.94 -2.85 4.73
CA GLY A 67 -4.34 -1.45 4.58
C GLY A 67 -5.07 -1.25 3.25
N ILE A 68 -4.47 -1.70 2.14
CA ILE A 68 -5.10 -1.75 0.82
C ILE A 68 -4.79 -3.10 0.15
N MET A 69 -5.84 -3.84 -0.20
CA MET A 69 -5.74 -5.10 -0.94
C MET A 69 -6.19 -4.91 -2.39
N ILE A 70 -5.37 -5.35 -3.33
CA ILE A 70 -5.74 -5.45 -4.75
C ILE A 70 -6.10 -6.90 -5.05
N ASN A 71 -7.34 -7.16 -5.51
CA ASN A 71 -7.78 -8.50 -5.88
C ASN A 71 -7.05 -9.05 -7.13
N SER A 72 -7.18 -10.36 -7.34
CA SER A 72 -6.54 -11.10 -8.43
C SER A 72 -7.08 -10.71 -9.80
N GLY A 73 -6.20 -10.68 -10.80
CA GLY A 73 -6.54 -10.47 -12.21
C GLY A 73 -6.82 -9.01 -12.59
N LEU A 74 -6.49 -8.06 -11.71
CA LEU A 74 -6.79 -6.65 -11.90
C LEU A 74 -5.65 -5.88 -12.57
N ARG A 75 -5.99 -4.76 -13.20
CA ARG A 75 -5.06 -3.91 -13.93
C ARG A 75 -5.38 -2.43 -13.89
N ASN A 76 -4.37 -1.62 -14.24
CA ASN A 76 -4.47 -0.16 -14.36
C ASN A 76 -4.92 0.47 -13.03
N ILE A 77 -4.13 0.25 -11.98
CA ILE A 77 -4.44 0.74 -10.64
C ILE A 77 -3.34 1.70 -10.21
N THR A 78 -3.72 2.90 -9.77
CA THR A 78 -2.81 3.85 -9.12
C THR A 78 -3.24 4.06 -7.66
N ILE A 79 -2.30 3.96 -6.72
CA ILE A 79 -2.51 4.29 -5.30
C ILE A 79 -1.48 5.36 -4.93
N GLU A 80 -1.90 6.48 -4.36
CA GLU A 80 -0.99 7.61 -4.12
C GLU A 80 -1.27 8.46 -2.88
N ASN A 81 -0.24 9.16 -2.40
CA ASN A 81 -0.31 10.32 -1.48
C ASN A 81 -0.94 10.04 -0.12
N GLY A 82 -0.34 9.20 0.72
CA GLY A 82 -0.83 9.04 2.10
C GLY A 82 -0.02 8.07 2.94
N VAL A 83 -0.61 7.65 4.06
CA VAL A 83 0.06 6.81 5.06
C VAL A 83 -0.77 5.56 5.36
N ILE A 84 -0.13 4.40 5.36
CA ILE A 84 -0.68 3.17 5.94
C ILE A 84 0.06 2.89 7.25
N LYS A 85 -0.66 2.80 8.35
CA LYS A 85 -0.08 2.71 9.70
C LYS A 85 -0.65 1.53 10.47
N GLY A 86 0.19 0.54 10.72
CA GLY A 86 0.02 -0.37 11.85
C GLY A 86 0.88 0.07 13.04
N PHE A 87 1.09 -0.85 13.97
CA PHE A 87 1.81 -0.62 15.22
C PHE A 87 2.77 -1.78 15.55
N VAL A 88 3.24 -2.49 14.53
CA VAL A 88 4.34 -3.46 14.68
C VAL A 88 5.66 -2.70 14.84
N THR A 89 6.51 -3.16 15.74
CA THR A 89 7.82 -2.56 16.03
C THR A 89 8.91 -3.62 16.08
N ASN A 90 10.15 -3.23 15.77
CA ASN A 90 11.34 -4.05 16.00
C ASN A 90 11.80 -3.89 17.46
N ASP A 91 12.01 -5.00 18.16
CA ASP A 91 12.51 -5.02 19.55
C ASP A 91 14.03 -4.75 19.66
N GLY A 92 14.69 -4.41 18.56
CA GLY A 92 16.14 -4.22 18.46
C GLY A 92 16.92 -5.52 18.26
N HIS A 93 16.25 -6.67 18.27
CA HIS A 93 16.84 -8.00 18.07
C HIS A 93 16.33 -8.68 16.78
N GLY A 94 15.62 -7.93 15.93
CA GLY A 94 15.04 -8.45 14.68
C GLY A 94 13.73 -9.18 14.87
N ASN A 95 13.11 -9.10 16.07
CA ASN A 95 11.74 -9.55 16.26
C ASN A 95 10.80 -8.39 15.99
N PHE A 96 9.82 -8.64 15.12
CA PHE A 96 8.78 -7.70 14.76
C PHE A 96 7.46 -8.21 15.34
N ASP A 97 6.90 -7.47 16.29
CA ASP A 97 5.64 -7.80 16.94
C ASP A 97 4.79 -6.54 17.20
N GLY A 98 3.48 -6.71 17.31
CA GLY A 98 2.52 -5.64 17.54
C GLY A 98 1.18 -5.88 16.86
N VAL A 99 0.44 -4.80 16.67
CA VAL A 99 -0.94 -4.82 16.18
C VAL A 99 -1.09 -4.04 14.87
N GLY A 100 -2.22 -4.21 14.20
CA GLY A 100 -2.60 -3.46 13.01
C GLY A 100 -2.67 -4.29 11.74
N PHE A 101 -1.94 -3.91 10.70
CA PHE A 101 -2.03 -4.59 9.42
C PHE A 101 -1.02 -5.72 9.28
N ARG A 102 -1.46 -6.82 8.65
CA ARG A 102 -0.54 -7.85 8.15
C ARG A 102 0.30 -7.28 7.01
N MET A 103 -0.32 -6.62 6.05
CA MET A 103 0.38 -5.96 4.94
C MET A 103 -0.12 -4.53 4.75
N GLY A 104 0.77 -3.60 4.39
CA GLY A 104 0.36 -2.23 4.12
C GLY A 104 -0.46 -2.12 2.84
N ILE A 105 0.20 -2.31 1.70
CA ILE A 105 -0.41 -2.41 0.37
C ILE A 105 0.03 -3.73 -0.24
N GLY A 106 -0.92 -4.55 -0.68
CA GLY A 106 -0.56 -5.85 -1.24
C GLY A 106 -1.53 -6.35 -2.30
N ARG A 107 -1.00 -7.22 -3.16
CA ARG A 107 -1.76 -7.87 -4.23
C ARG A 107 -2.10 -9.32 -3.94
N ILE A 108 -3.23 -9.76 -4.46
CA ILE A 108 -3.48 -11.17 -4.75
C ILE A 108 -3.02 -11.43 -6.19
N TYR A 109 -2.14 -12.41 -6.39
CA TYR A 109 -1.58 -12.70 -7.72
C TYR A 109 -2.66 -13.11 -8.73
N PRO A 110 -2.58 -12.72 -10.01
CA PRO A 110 -1.68 -11.72 -10.59
C PRO A 110 -2.29 -10.31 -10.58
N VAL A 111 -1.46 -9.28 -10.79
CA VAL A 111 -1.90 -7.91 -11.13
C VAL A 111 -1.03 -7.35 -12.24
N TYR A 112 -1.53 -6.37 -12.99
CA TYR A 112 -0.82 -5.78 -14.13
C TYR A 112 -0.95 -4.26 -14.16
N ASN A 113 0.12 -3.54 -14.49
CA ASN A 113 0.09 -2.07 -14.58
C ASN A 113 -0.45 -1.43 -13.28
N VAL A 114 0.17 -1.79 -12.16
CA VAL A 114 -0.12 -1.22 -10.84
C VAL A 114 0.98 -0.25 -10.46
N TYR A 115 0.60 0.96 -10.06
CA TYR A 115 1.52 2.01 -9.67
C TYR A 115 1.23 2.52 -8.27
N VAL A 116 2.18 2.40 -7.35
CA VAL A 116 2.09 2.96 -6.00
C VAL A 116 3.11 4.08 -5.86
N LYS A 117 2.69 5.28 -5.47
CA LYS A 117 3.61 6.42 -5.36
C LYS A 117 3.31 7.36 -4.20
N ASN A 118 4.35 8.00 -3.64
CA ASN A 118 4.20 8.97 -2.54
C ASN A 118 3.42 8.39 -1.34
N VAL A 119 3.64 7.12 -1.01
CA VAL A 119 3.01 6.44 0.12
C VAL A 119 4.06 6.08 1.17
N THR A 120 3.73 6.34 2.43
CA THR A 120 4.48 5.80 3.57
C THR A 120 3.74 4.60 4.15
N VAL A 121 4.43 3.49 4.38
CA VAL A 121 3.91 2.34 5.12
C VAL A 121 4.77 2.12 6.35
N VAL A 122 4.14 2.04 7.52
CA VAL A 122 4.84 1.81 8.78
C VAL A 122 4.16 0.75 9.64
N GLY A 123 4.95 -0.10 10.29
CA GLY A 123 4.48 -0.95 11.38
C GLY A 123 3.55 -2.08 10.94
N CYS A 124 3.90 -2.82 9.89
CA CYS A 124 3.12 -3.96 9.39
C CYS A 124 3.73 -5.30 9.79
N ALA A 125 2.91 -6.30 10.10
CA ALA A 125 3.40 -7.60 10.60
C ALA A 125 4.11 -8.46 9.54
N ALA A 126 3.82 -8.23 8.26
CA ALA A 126 4.49 -8.86 7.12
C ALA A 126 5.10 -7.78 6.22
N SER A 127 4.69 -7.69 4.95
CA SER A 127 5.32 -6.79 3.98
C SER A 127 4.70 -5.39 3.97
N GLY A 128 5.50 -4.37 3.64
CA GLY A 128 5.02 -3.00 3.51
C GLY A 128 4.21 -2.78 2.24
N ILE A 129 4.87 -2.75 1.08
CA ILE A 129 4.25 -2.64 -0.25
C ILE A 129 4.69 -3.84 -1.09
N TYR A 130 3.77 -4.76 -1.38
CA TYR A 130 4.04 -6.01 -2.10
C TYR A 130 3.16 -6.16 -3.35
N LEU A 131 3.69 -5.77 -4.50
CA LEU A 131 3.05 -5.81 -5.83
C LEU A 131 3.52 -6.99 -6.71
N GLY A 132 4.59 -7.67 -6.29
CA GLY A 132 5.19 -8.80 -7.01
C GLY A 132 6.34 -8.37 -7.92
N GLU A 133 7.34 -9.23 -8.06
CA GLU A 133 8.63 -8.92 -8.72
C GLU A 133 8.61 -9.08 -10.25
N ASN A 134 7.71 -9.89 -10.79
CA ASN A 134 7.72 -10.27 -12.21
C ASN A 134 6.54 -9.67 -12.99
N GLU A 135 5.78 -8.80 -12.33
CA GLU A 135 4.62 -8.13 -12.87
C GLU A 135 5.00 -6.71 -13.32
N PRO A 136 4.31 -6.13 -14.32
CA PRO A 136 4.52 -4.75 -14.73
C PRO A 136 3.97 -3.80 -13.67
N THR A 137 4.66 -3.69 -12.54
CA THR A 137 4.29 -2.90 -11.37
C THR A 137 5.42 -1.96 -11.00
N VAL A 138 5.05 -0.79 -10.49
CA VAL A 138 6.01 0.26 -10.15
C VAL A 138 5.73 0.76 -8.74
N ILE A 139 6.79 0.93 -7.95
CA ILE A 139 6.77 1.69 -6.71
C ILE A 139 7.70 2.90 -6.85
N GLU A 140 7.21 4.11 -6.59
CA GLU A 140 7.98 5.34 -6.73
C GLU A 140 7.79 6.31 -5.56
N ASN A 141 8.87 6.92 -5.06
CA ASN A 141 8.81 7.91 -3.97
C ASN A 141 8.08 7.40 -2.72
N CYS A 142 8.22 6.10 -2.40
CA CYS A 142 7.60 5.50 -1.23
C CYS A 142 8.61 5.29 -0.11
N VAL A 143 8.12 5.28 1.13
CA VAL A 143 8.91 4.96 2.32
C VAL A 143 8.26 3.80 3.06
N VAL A 144 9.05 2.78 3.42
CA VAL A 144 8.59 1.67 4.24
C VAL A 144 9.49 1.50 5.46
N GLU A 145 8.89 1.42 6.64
CA GLU A 145 9.59 1.30 7.91
C GLU A 145 8.92 0.27 8.83
N SER A 146 9.73 -0.45 9.62
CA SER A 146 9.30 -1.35 10.67
C SER A 146 8.31 -2.40 10.19
N VAL A 147 8.75 -3.28 9.28
CA VAL A 147 7.91 -4.34 8.72
C VAL A 147 8.50 -5.73 8.93
N GLY A 148 7.64 -6.68 9.30
CA GLY A 148 8.03 -8.04 9.68
C GLY A 148 8.44 -8.97 8.53
N ALA A 149 8.43 -8.49 7.28
CA ALA A 149 8.91 -9.23 6.11
C ALA A 149 9.69 -8.32 5.14
N TYR A 150 9.20 -8.14 3.90
CA TYR A 150 9.84 -7.32 2.87
C TYR A 150 9.28 -5.89 2.87
N GLY A 151 10.16 -4.90 2.70
CA GLY A 151 9.76 -3.50 2.62
C GLY A 151 8.97 -3.20 1.34
N LEU A 152 9.67 -3.27 0.21
CA LEU A 152 9.19 -2.94 -1.13
C LEU A 152 9.39 -4.13 -2.06
N ALA A 153 8.33 -4.59 -2.72
CA ALA A 153 8.40 -5.62 -3.74
C ALA A 153 7.58 -5.25 -4.98
N ALA A 154 8.25 -5.00 -6.11
CA ALA A 154 7.61 -4.65 -7.38
C ALA A 154 8.52 -4.99 -8.57
N GLY A 155 7.98 -5.01 -9.78
CA GLY A 155 8.78 -5.13 -11.00
C GLY A 155 9.83 -4.02 -11.11
N ILE A 156 9.45 -2.79 -10.74
CA ILE A 156 10.35 -1.63 -10.71
C ILE A 156 10.16 -0.85 -9.41
N VAL A 157 11.26 -0.52 -8.73
CA VAL A 157 11.28 0.35 -7.54
C VAL A 157 12.18 1.55 -7.83
N LYS A 158 11.66 2.78 -7.67
CA LYS A 158 12.36 4.04 -7.96
C LYS A 158 12.28 5.01 -6.79
N ASN A 159 13.36 5.72 -6.49
CA ASN A 159 13.39 6.82 -5.52
C ASN A 159 12.69 6.49 -4.19
N SER A 160 12.75 5.24 -3.76
CA SER A 160 12.01 4.73 -2.61
C SER A 160 12.98 4.21 -1.58
N LEU A 161 12.58 4.30 -0.32
CA LEU A 161 13.39 3.92 0.82
C LEU A 161 12.66 2.84 1.62
N ALA A 162 13.36 1.77 1.96
CA ALA A 162 12.87 0.79 2.91
C ALA A 162 13.97 0.49 3.94
N TYR A 163 13.62 0.53 5.22
CA TYR A 163 14.52 0.25 6.33
C TYR A 163 13.75 -0.42 7.46
N ASP A 164 14.48 -1.00 8.41
CA ASP A 164 13.90 -1.77 9.51
C ASP A 164 12.91 -2.85 9.02
N CYS A 165 13.38 -3.67 8.07
CA CYS A 165 12.62 -4.75 7.44
C CYS A 165 13.24 -6.10 7.81
N LYS A 166 12.45 -7.06 8.30
CA LYS A 166 12.97 -8.35 8.81
C LYS A 166 13.70 -9.19 7.75
N TYR A 167 13.14 -9.30 6.55
CA TYR A 167 13.66 -10.22 5.51
C TYR A 167 14.42 -9.50 4.40
N GLY A 168 14.07 -8.25 4.09
CA GLY A 168 14.77 -7.45 3.10
C GLY A 168 14.07 -6.13 2.83
N ALA A 169 14.85 -5.08 2.56
CA ALA A 169 14.32 -3.76 2.28
C ALA A 169 13.62 -3.70 0.91
N VAL A 170 14.31 -4.12 -0.15
CA VAL A 170 13.82 -4.04 -1.53
C VAL A 170 14.00 -5.39 -2.21
N LEU A 171 12.95 -5.82 -2.89
CA LEU A 171 12.88 -6.99 -3.75
C LEU A 171 12.33 -6.50 -5.09
N GLY A 172 12.91 -6.89 -6.21
CA GLY A 172 12.27 -6.59 -7.48
C GLY A 172 12.70 -7.51 -8.60
N GLY A 173 12.17 -7.24 -9.79
CA GLY A 173 12.36 -8.11 -10.95
C GLY A 173 13.80 -8.17 -11.44
N ASP A 174 14.06 -9.08 -12.38
CA ASP A 174 15.39 -9.40 -12.92
C ASP A 174 16.20 -8.19 -13.45
N ASP A 175 15.55 -7.03 -13.67
CA ASP A 175 16.15 -5.76 -14.14
C ASP A 175 16.23 -4.66 -13.05
N LEU A 176 16.43 -5.03 -11.78
CA LEU A 176 16.44 -4.09 -10.65
C LEU A 176 17.53 -2.99 -10.78
N GLN A 177 17.16 -1.82 -11.33
CA GLN A 177 17.99 -0.62 -11.25
C GLN A 177 17.86 0.02 -9.86
N LEU A 178 18.61 -0.49 -8.90
CA LEU A 178 18.76 0.09 -7.57
C LEU A 178 19.57 1.40 -7.67
N LEU A 179 18.87 2.52 -7.90
CA LEU A 179 19.42 3.85 -7.67
C LEU A 179 19.02 4.30 -6.25
N GLY A 180 19.75 3.82 -5.24
CA GLY A 180 19.54 4.22 -3.86
C GLY A 180 20.50 3.49 -2.93
N PHE A 181 21.44 4.23 -2.35
CA PHE A 181 22.47 3.72 -1.45
C PHE A 181 21.85 3.05 -0.21
N PHE A 182 22.26 1.81 0.05
CA PHE A 182 22.19 1.24 1.40
C PHE A 182 23.25 1.94 2.25
N ILE A 183 22.83 2.58 3.34
CA ILE A 183 23.70 2.90 4.48
C ILE A 183 23.10 2.19 5.68
#